data_AF-A0A537YER7-F1
#
_entry.id   AF-A0A537YER7-F1
#
_cell.length_a   1.000
_cell.length_b   1.000
_cell.length_c   1.000
_cell.angle_alpha   90.00
_cell.angle_beta   90.00
_cell.angle_gamma   90.00
#
_symmetry.space_group_name_H-M   'P 1'
#
loop_
_entity.id
_entity.type
_entity.pdbx_description
1 polymer ?
#
loop_
_entity_poly.entity_id
_entity_poly.type
_entity_poly.pdbx_seq_one_letter_code
_entity_poly.pdbx_strand_id
1 'polypeptide(L)'
;MSDYSDSESPAIHAPTLKPHQPRSNQDWWPNQLDLSVLHQHSPGSNPMGEGFNYAEELKTLDVDALKQDVIEVMTTSQGWWPADYGHYGPL
;
A
#
# COMPACT_ATOMS: atom_id res chain seq x y z
N MET A 1 29.88 -29.62 0.27
CA MET A 1 28.92 -28.95 1.16
C MET A 1 28.06 -28.07 0.28
N SER A 2 26.76 -28.34 0.25
CA SER A 2 25.82 -27.69 -0.66
C SER A 2 25.37 -26.37 -0.02
N ASP A 3 25.75 -25.24 -0.61
CA ASP A 3 25.19 -23.92 -0.29
C ASP A 3 23.79 -23.82 -0.88
N TYR A 4 22.78 -24.39 -0.20
CA TYR A 4 21.38 -24.12 -0.53
C TYR A 4 20.84 -23.10 0.46
N SER A 5 20.62 -21.89 -0.04
CA SER A 5 19.93 -20.81 0.67
C SER A 5 18.43 -21.12 0.71
N ASP A 6 17.83 -21.08 1.90
CA ASP A 6 16.41 -21.41 2.19
C ASP A 6 15.39 -20.51 1.45
N SER A 7 15.87 -19.47 0.75
CA SER A 7 15.03 -18.52 0.01
C SER A 7 14.96 -18.78 -1.50
N GLU A 8 15.70 -19.76 -2.02
CA GLU A 8 15.68 -20.05 -3.46
C GLU A 8 14.59 -21.07 -3.80
N SER A 9 13.51 -20.58 -4.40
CA SER A 9 12.47 -21.43 -4.96
C SER A 9 12.99 -22.15 -6.22
N PRO A 10 12.99 -23.49 -6.27
CA PRO A 10 13.63 -24.26 -7.35
C PRO A 10 12.95 -24.14 -8.72
N ALA A 11 11.75 -23.54 -8.78
CA ALA A 11 10.96 -23.34 -10.01
C ALA A 11 11.15 -21.96 -10.65
N ILE A 12 11.83 -21.03 -10.00
CA ILE A 12 12.06 -19.67 -10.51
C ILE A 12 13.55 -19.53 -10.81
N HIS A 13 13.90 -19.20 -12.05
CA HIS A 13 15.27 -18.83 -12.37
C HIS A 13 15.70 -17.66 -11.47
N ALA A 14 16.91 -17.73 -10.91
CA ALA A 14 17.48 -16.65 -10.13
C ALA A 14 17.34 -15.34 -10.90
N PRO A 15 16.87 -14.25 -10.25
CA PRO A 15 16.63 -12.99 -10.93
C PRO A 15 17.92 -12.55 -11.63
N THR A 16 17.86 -12.31 -12.93
CA THR A 16 18.95 -11.68 -13.66
C THR A 16 19.27 -10.37 -12.96
N LEU A 17 20.49 -10.22 -12.45
CA LEU A 17 20.95 -8.99 -11.79
C LEU A 17 20.67 -7.83 -12.74
N LYS A 18 19.67 -6.99 -12.40
CA LYS A 18 19.46 -5.74 -13.13
C LYS A 18 20.76 -4.95 -12.96
N PRO A 19 21.36 -4.40 -14.04
CA PRO A 19 22.50 -3.50 -13.89
C PRO A 19 22.08 -2.41 -12.90
N HIS A 20 23.02 -2.05 -12.01
CA HIS A 20 22.76 -1.26 -10.81
C HIS A 20 21.73 -0.15 -11.08
N GLN A 21 20.73 -0.02 -10.21
CA GLN A 21 19.85 1.15 -10.23
C GLN A 21 20.71 2.40 -10.43
N PRO A 22 20.31 3.32 -11.32
CA PRO A 22 21.05 4.56 -11.52
C PRO A 22 21.27 5.21 -10.16
N ARG A 23 22.54 5.46 -9.81
CA ARG A 23 22.87 6.14 -8.56
C ARG A 23 22.15 7.48 -8.53
N SER A 24 21.37 7.69 -7.50
CA SER A 24 20.75 8.97 -7.17
C SER A 24 21.80 9.94 -6.64
N ASN A 25 21.46 11.23 -6.55
CA ASN A 25 22.34 12.23 -5.93
C ASN A 25 22.67 11.88 -4.46
N GLN A 26 21.76 11.21 -3.76
CA GLN A 26 21.93 10.83 -2.36
C GLN A 26 22.95 9.68 -2.19
N ASP A 27 23.09 8.84 -3.22
CA ASP A 27 24.14 7.81 -3.26
C ASP A 27 25.55 8.42 -3.41
N TRP A 28 25.66 9.60 -4.02
CA TRP A 28 26.93 10.32 -4.20
C TRP A 28 27.24 11.28 -3.04
N TRP A 29 26.21 11.90 -2.47
CA TRP A 29 26.34 12.83 -1.34
C TRP A 29 25.41 12.45 -0.19
N PRO A 30 25.77 11.43 0.61
CA PRO A 30 24.87 10.88 1.63
C PRO A 30 24.53 11.87 2.76
N ASN A 31 25.36 12.89 2.98
CA ASN A 31 25.14 13.93 4.00
C ASN A 31 24.52 15.22 3.42
N GLN A 32 24.06 15.21 2.16
CA GLN A 32 23.38 16.36 1.58
C GLN A 32 22.02 16.57 2.25
N LEU A 33 21.65 17.84 2.49
CA LEU A 33 20.34 18.19 3.03
C LEU A 33 19.22 17.71 2.10
N ASP A 34 18.34 16.89 2.63
CA ASP A 34 17.19 16.35 1.89
C ASP A 34 16.01 17.33 1.92
N LEU A 35 15.60 17.80 0.73
CA LEU A 35 14.47 18.69 0.54
C LEU A 35 13.19 17.95 0.11
N SER A 36 13.26 16.62 -0.06
CA SER A 36 12.11 15.81 -0.48
C SER A 36 10.92 15.92 0.46
N VAL A 37 11.21 16.12 1.75
CA VAL A 37 10.24 16.34 2.83
C VAL A 37 9.31 17.52 2.58
N LEU A 38 9.76 18.53 1.83
CA LEU A 38 8.97 19.74 1.57
C LEU A 38 7.90 19.53 0.50
N HIS A 39 7.93 18.41 -0.23
CA HIS A 39 7.02 18.17 -1.35
C HIS A 39 6.40 16.76 -1.38
N GLN A 40 6.37 16.07 -0.23
CA GLN A 40 5.81 14.70 -0.11
C GLN A 40 4.33 14.61 -0.52
N HIS A 41 3.53 15.63 -0.19
CA HIS A 41 2.08 15.67 -0.47
C HIS A 41 1.72 16.84 -1.39
N SER A 42 2.43 16.94 -2.51
CA SER A 42 2.15 17.94 -3.54
C SER A 42 0.71 17.84 -4.07
N PRO A 43 -0.02 18.96 -4.30
CA PRO A 43 -1.33 18.94 -4.93
C PRO A 43 -1.37 18.21 -6.28
N GLY A 44 -0.27 18.23 -7.04
CA GLY A 44 -0.17 17.50 -8.32
C GLY A 44 -0.19 15.98 -8.17
N SER A 45 0.04 15.46 -6.96
CA SER A 45 -0.09 14.03 -6.64
C SER A 45 -1.46 13.66 -6.07
N ASN A 46 -2.32 14.64 -5.77
CA ASN A 46 -3.64 14.42 -5.20
C ASN A 46 -4.67 14.16 -6.32
N PRO A 47 -5.26 12.95 -6.43
CA PRO A 47 -6.24 12.63 -7.46
C PRO A 47 -7.61 13.31 -7.25
N MET A 48 -7.88 13.86 -6.05
CA MET A 48 -9.18 14.44 -5.70
C MET A 48 -9.39 15.86 -6.27
N GLY A 49 -8.34 16.50 -6.76
CA GLY A 49 -8.39 17.86 -7.30
C GLY A 49 -8.42 18.97 -6.24
N GLU A 50 -8.18 20.21 -6.67
CA GLU A 50 -7.98 21.37 -5.77
C GLU A 50 -9.25 21.80 -5.03
N GLY A 51 -10.44 21.54 -5.58
CA GLY A 51 -11.72 21.95 -5.01
C GLY A 51 -12.33 20.98 -4.00
N PHE A 52 -11.71 19.80 -3.78
CA PHE A 52 -12.29 18.77 -2.93
C PHE A 52 -12.12 19.08 -1.44
N ASN A 53 -13.21 19.04 -0.68
CA ASN A 53 -13.20 19.23 0.76
C ASN A 53 -13.75 17.99 1.47
N TYR A 54 -12.84 17.16 1.97
CA TYR A 54 -13.18 15.93 2.70
C TYR A 54 -14.13 16.17 3.89
N ALA A 55 -13.96 17.28 4.62
CA ALA A 55 -14.77 17.56 5.80
C ALA A 55 -16.21 17.93 5.44
N GLU A 56 -16.46 18.55 4.29
CA GLU A 56 -17.82 18.83 3.82
C GLU A 56 -18.48 17.56 3.27
N GLU A 57 -17.76 16.77 2.48
CA GLU A 57 -18.29 15.50 1.96
C GLU A 57 -18.57 14.48 3.07
N LEU A 58 -17.76 14.45 4.13
CA LEU A 58 -18.03 13.56 5.26
C LEU A 58 -19.33 13.92 6.01
N LYS A 59 -19.74 15.19 6.01
CA LYS A 59 -21.00 15.61 6.67
C LYS A 59 -22.23 15.16 5.90
N THR A 60 -22.12 14.93 4.60
CA THR A 60 -23.24 14.47 3.76
C THR A 60 -23.37 12.95 3.76
N LEU A 61 -22.37 12.25 4.30
CA LEU A 61 -22.32 10.79 4.36
C LEU A 61 -23.32 10.23 5.36
N ASP A 62 -24.09 9.22 4.94
CA ASP A 62 -24.91 8.40 5.84
C ASP A 62 -24.02 7.42 6.60
N VAL A 63 -23.64 7.82 7.81
CA VAL A 63 -22.75 7.03 8.68
C VAL A 63 -23.44 5.76 9.18
N ASP A 64 -24.77 5.74 9.30
CA ASP A 64 -25.48 4.57 9.80
C ASP A 64 -25.65 3.51 8.72
N ALA A 65 -25.92 3.92 7.48
CA ALA A 65 -25.83 3.01 6.33
C ALA A 65 -24.42 2.45 6.17
N LEU A 66 -23.37 3.29 6.26
CA LEU A 66 -21.99 2.81 6.15
C LEU A 66 -21.64 1.75 7.22
N LYS A 67 -22.07 1.95 8.47
CA LYS A 67 -21.84 0.96 9.54
C LYS A 67 -22.54 -0.35 9.25
N GLN A 68 -23.78 -0.31 8.75
CA GLN A 68 -24.53 -1.51 8.38
C GLN A 68 -23.81 -2.28 7.27
N ASP A 69 -23.38 -1.58 6.22
CA ASP A 69 -22.63 -2.18 5.11
C ASP A 69 -21.33 -2.84 5.58
N VAL A 70 -20.61 -2.21 6.52
CA VAL A 70 -19.38 -2.79 7.10
C VAL A 70 -19.67 -4.07 7.88
N ILE A 71 -20.76 -4.10 8.68
CA ILE A 71 -21.17 -5.30 9.43
C ILE A 71 -21.59 -6.43 8.47
N GLU A 72 -22.23 -6.10 7.36
CA GLU A 72 -22.59 -7.09 6.33
C GLU A 72 -21.34 -7.68 5.68
N VAL A 73 -20.39 -6.84 5.25
CA VAL A 73 -19.11 -7.30 4.66
C VAL A 73 -18.37 -8.21 5.61
N MET A 74 -18.38 -7.90 6.91
CA MET A 74 -17.72 -8.70 7.94
C MET A 74 -18.16 -10.17 7.95
N THR A 75 -19.36 -10.51 7.49
CA THR A 75 -19.88 -11.90 7.46
C THR A 75 -20.03 -12.46 6.03
N THR A 76 -19.69 -11.67 5.01
CA THR A 76 -19.85 -12.04 3.60
C THR A 76 -18.52 -12.54 3.03
N SER A 77 -18.23 -13.82 3.30
CA SER A 77 -16.98 -14.47 2.86
C SER A 77 -16.79 -14.42 1.34
N GLN A 78 -15.61 -14.00 0.92
CA GLN A 78 -15.19 -13.91 -0.47
C GLN A 78 -14.39 -15.15 -0.88
N GLY A 79 -14.66 -15.69 -2.08
CA GLY A 79 -14.00 -16.93 -2.54
C GLY A 79 -12.48 -16.80 -2.75
N TRP A 80 -11.98 -15.59 -2.96
CA TRP A 80 -10.55 -15.31 -3.16
C TRP A 80 -9.80 -15.08 -1.83
N TRP A 81 -10.52 -14.80 -0.74
CA TRP A 81 -9.96 -14.70 0.61
C TRP A 81 -11.03 -15.06 1.64
N PRO A 82 -11.24 -16.36 1.92
CA PRO A 82 -12.34 -16.80 2.79
C PRO A 82 -12.25 -16.22 4.19
N ALA A 83 -13.39 -15.90 4.80
CA ALA A 83 -13.44 -15.42 6.18
C ALA A 83 -13.16 -16.57 7.15
N ASP A 84 -12.19 -16.38 8.05
CA ASP A 84 -11.94 -17.32 9.14
C ASP A 84 -13.16 -17.35 10.07
N TYR A 85 -13.62 -18.55 10.43
CA TYR A 85 -14.82 -18.75 11.25
C TYR A 85 -16.11 -18.12 10.68
N GLY A 86 -16.12 -17.74 9.40
CA GLY A 86 -17.24 -17.04 8.76
C GLY A 86 -17.34 -15.55 9.12
N HIS A 87 -16.29 -14.94 9.68
CA HIS A 87 -16.30 -13.52 10.05
C HIS A 87 -14.92 -12.85 9.91
N TYR A 88 -14.82 -11.73 9.19
CA TYR A 88 -13.58 -10.95 9.01
C TYR A 88 -13.17 -10.04 10.19
N GLY A 89 -13.89 -10.10 11.31
CA GLY A 89 -13.67 -9.19 12.44
C GLY A 89 -12.34 -9.40 13.20
N PRO A 90 -11.83 -10.64 13.32
CA PRO A 90 -10.52 -10.91 13.95
C PRO A 90 -9.29 -10.60 13.09
N LEU A 91 -9.48 -10.21 11.81
CA LEU A 91 -8.39 -9.94 10.86
C LEU A 91 -7.74 -8.57 11.09
#